data_AF-A0A5E4QCU2-F1
#
_entry.id   AF-A0A5E4QCU2-F1
#
_cell.length_a   1.000
_cell.length_b   1.000
_cell.length_c   1.000
_cell.angle_alpha   90.00
_cell.angle_beta   90.00
_cell.angle_gamma   90.00
#
_symmetry.space_group_name_H-M   'P 1'
#
loop_
_entity.id
_entity.type
_entity.pdbx_description
1 polymer ?
#
loop_
_entity_poly.entity_id
_entity_poly.type
_entity_poly.pdbx_seq_one_letter_code
_entity_poly.pdbx_strand_id
1 'polypeptide(L)'
;MSATGTQIETLMDFMMKNPDLARGLIHSVEGRVQSKRLWDNITSHLNSLGGAVKTVQQWKKRFDLPLALVVGHQQLAYYPRTI
;
A
#
# COMPACT_ATOMS: atom_id res chain seq x y z
N MET A 1 10.50 -5.04 13.67
CA MET A 1 10.80 -3.79 12.94
C MET A 1 9.53 -3.23 12.30
N SER A 2 9.18 -1.98 12.64
CA SER A 2 8.10 -1.22 12.01
C SER A 2 8.56 -0.63 10.67
N ALA A 3 7.62 -0.44 9.74
CA ALA A 3 7.90 0.26 8.49
C ALA A 3 8.25 1.73 8.76
N THR A 4 9.17 2.29 7.99
CA THR A 4 9.57 3.71 8.08
C THR A 4 8.51 4.62 7.45
N GLY A 5 8.58 5.93 7.73
CA GLY A 5 7.68 6.92 7.11
C GLY A 5 7.72 6.85 5.59
N THR A 6 8.92 6.83 5.01
CA THR A 6 9.14 6.72 3.55
C THR A 6 8.54 5.45 2.95
N GLN A 7 8.64 4.30 3.64
CA GLN A 7 8.02 3.07 3.18
C GLN A 7 6.48 3.16 3.19
N ILE A 8 5.90 3.83 4.19
CA ILE A 8 4.45 4.02 4.26
C ILE A 8 3.96 5.00 3.19
N GLU A 9 4.63 6.13 3.01
CA GLU A 9 4.35 7.13 1.97
C GLU A 9 4.38 6.50 0.58
N THR A 10 5.45 5.77 0.28
CA THR A 10 5.61 5.09 -1.01
C THR A 10 4.50 4.07 -1.26
N LEU A 11 4.09 3.32 -0.23
CA LEU A 11 2.99 2.38 -0.32
C LEU A 11 1.65 3.09 -0.58
N MET A 12 1.39 4.21 0.10
CA MET A 12 0.17 5.01 -0.11
C MET A 12 0.12 5.60 -1.52
N ASP A 13 1.19 6.22 -1.98
CA ASP A 13 1.29 6.80 -3.33
C ASP A 13 1.06 5.75 -4.42
N PHE A 14 1.62 4.56 -4.24
CA PHE A 14 1.42 3.45 -5.16
C PHE A 14 -0.05 3.01 -5.21
N MET A 15 -0.72 2.94 -4.06
CA MET A 15 -2.11 2.51 -3.97
C MET A 15 -3.09 3.55 -4.52
N MET A 16 -2.81 4.84 -4.31
CA MET A 16 -3.58 5.93 -4.94
C MET A 16 -3.50 5.90 -6.46
N LYS A 17 -2.34 5.53 -7.02
CA LYS A 17 -2.14 5.36 -8.47
C LYS A 17 -2.74 4.05 -9.02
N ASN A 18 -3.06 3.09 -8.16
CA ASN A 18 -3.60 1.78 -8.52
C ASN A 18 -4.90 1.48 -7.72
N PRO A 19 -5.99 2.24 -7.94
CA PRO A 19 -7.20 2.16 -7.13
C PRO A 19 -7.87 0.78 -7.16
N ASP A 20 -7.80 0.05 -8.28
CA ASP A 20 -8.36 -1.30 -8.38
C ASP A 20 -7.62 -2.30 -7.48
N LEU A 21 -6.29 -2.13 -7.38
CA LEU A 21 -5.45 -2.91 -6.47
C LEU A 21 -5.78 -2.59 -5.01
N ALA A 22 -5.92 -1.28 -4.72
CA ALA A 22 -6.22 -0.77 -3.39
C ALA A 22 -7.60 -1.22 -2.87
N ARG A 23 -8.60 -1.29 -3.75
CA ARG A 23 -9.97 -1.69 -3.38
C ARG A 23 -10.16 -3.21 -3.32
N GLY A 24 -9.20 -3.99 -3.80
CA GLY A 24 -9.32 -5.44 -3.88
C GLY A 24 -10.43 -5.93 -4.83
N LEU A 25 -10.92 -5.07 -5.73
CA LEU A 25 -12.04 -5.34 -6.63
C LEU A 25 -11.63 -6.09 -7.91
N ILE A 26 -10.50 -6.79 -7.84
CA ILE A 26 -9.93 -7.46 -8.99
C ILE A 26 -10.36 -8.93 -9.00
N HIS A 27 -11.43 -9.20 -9.77
CA HIS A 27 -12.10 -10.50 -9.77
C HIS A 27 -11.73 -11.40 -10.96
N SER A 28 -11.20 -10.84 -12.05
CA SER A 28 -10.79 -11.62 -13.23
C SER A 28 -9.50 -12.41 -12.97
N VAL A 29 -9.28 -13.48 -13.74
CA VAL A 29 -8.05 -14.29 -13.66
C VAL A 29 -6.83 -13.43 -13.99
N GLU A 30 -6.93 -12.67 -15.08
CA GLU A 30 -5.92 -11.73 -15.56
C GLU A 30 -5.65 -10.66 -14.51
N GLY A 31 -6.71 -10.14 -13.91
CA GLY A 31 -6.63 -9.17 -12.85
C GLY A 31 -5.90 -9.72 -11.62
N ARG A 32 -6.16 -10.95 -11.20
CA ARG A 32 -5.45 -11.56 -10.06
C ARG A 32 -3.96 -11.72 -10.35
N VAL A 33 -3.59 -12.08 -11.58
CA VAL A 33 -2.19 -12.13 -12.02
C VAL A 33 -1.55 -10.75 -11.97
N GLN A 34 -2.24 -9.73 -12.48
CA GLN A 34 -1.77 -8.34 -12.45
C GLN A 34 -1.62 -7.85 -11.01
N SER A 35 -2.61 -8.13 -10.15
CA SER A 35 -2.59 -7.79 -8.73
C SER A 35 -1.38 -8.38 -8.04
N LYS A 36 -1.10 -9.66 -8.28
CA LYS A 36 0.08 -10.33 -7.72
C LYS A 36 1.36 -9.61 -8.15
N ARG A 37 1.52 -9.33 -9.45
CA ARG A 37 2.70 -8.62 -9.98
C ARG A 37 2.87 -7.23 -9.37
N LEU A 38 1.80 -6.45 -9.24
CA LEU A 38 1.86 -5.12 -8.64
C LEU A 38 2.27 -5.18 -7.17
N TRP A 39 1.72 -6.14 -6.42
CA TRP A 39 2.08 -6.37 -5.02
C TRP A 39 3.54 -6.83 -4.86
N ASP A 40 4.01 -7.72 -5.74
CA ASP A 40 5.41 -8.19 -5.74
C ASP A 40 6.35 -7.01 -6.03
N ASN A 41 6.03 -6.19 -7.03
CA ASN A 41 6.83 -5.03 -7.43
C ASN A 41 6.94 -3.99 -6.31
N ILE A 42 5.81 -3.58 -5.71
CA ILE A 42 5.85 -2.59 -4.62
C ILE A 42 6.55 -3.16 -3.39
N THR A 43 6.39 -4.45 -3.09
CA THR A 43 7.09 -5.09 -1.97
C THR A 43 8.60 -5.06 -2.16
N SER A 44 9.08 -5.39 -3.36
CA SER A 44 10.51 -5.33 -3.69
C SER A 44 11.04 -3.92 -3.55
N HIS A 45 10.29 -2.93 -4.05
CA HIS A 45 10.68 -1.53 -3.95
C HIS A 45 10.75 -1.06 -2.48
N LEU A 46 9.71 -1.32 -1.68
CA LEU A 46 9.68 -0.94 -0.27
C LEU A 46 10.82 -1.57 0.53
N ASN A 47 11.13 -2.84 0.28
CA ASN A 47 12.22 -3.52 0.96
C ASN A 47 13.61 -2.97 0.55
N SER A 48 13.72 -2.33 -0.61
CA SER A 48 14.97 -1.70 -1.08
C SER A 48 15.22 -0.30 -0.49
N LEU A 49 14.19 0.38 0.05
CA LEU A 49 14.31 1.73 0.63
C LEU A 49 15.05 1.79 1.98
N GLY A 50 15.47 0.64 2.52
CA GLY A 50 15.98 0.52 3.88
C GLY A 50 14.87 0.58 4.93
N GLY A 51 15.09 -0.07 6.08
CA GLY A 51 14.10 -0.20 7.15
C GLY A 51 13.47 -1.59 7.21
N ALA A 52 12.15 -1.70 7.27
CA ALA A 52 11.51 -2.99 7.45
C ALA A 52 11.45 -3.79 6.14
N VAL A 53 12.01 -5.00 6.17
CA VAL A 53 11.80 -5.99 5.11
C VAL A 53 10.58 -6.83 5.46
N LYS A 54 9.59 -6.85 4.57
CA LYS A 54 8.33 -7.57 4.79
C LYS A 54 7.90 -8.34 3.55
N THR A 55 7.11 -9.38 3.77
CA THR A 55 6.44 -10.12 2.69
C THR A 55 5.25 -9.31 2.16
N VAL A 56 4.80 -9.67 0.96
CA VAL A 56 3.57 -9.11 0.37
C VAL A 56 2.39 -9.18 1.33
N GLN A 57 2.19 -10.32 2.02
CA GLN A 57 1.08 -10.52 2.95
C GLN A 57 1.17 -9.57 4.16
N GLN A 58 2.39 -9.32 4.64
CA GLN A 58 2.61 -8.38 5.75
C GLN A 58 2.36 -6.93 5.30
N TRP A 59 2.74 -6.56 4.07
CA TRP A 59 2.42 -5.25 3.50
C TRP A 59 0.92 -5.07 3.23
N LYS A 60 0.24 -6.09 2.71
CA LYS A 60 -1.23 -6.12 2.56
C LYS A 60 -1.92 -5.91 3.89
N LYS A 61 -1.59 -6.71 4.91
CA LYS A 61 -2.14 -6.57 6.25
C LYS A 61 -1.91 -5.16 6.82
N ARG A 62 -0.73 -4.57 6.58
CA ARG A 62 -0.41 -3.19 7.01
C ARG A 62 -1.25 -2.14 6.29
N PHE A 63 -1.53 -2.33 5.00
CA PHE A 63 -2.41 -1.48 4.20
C PHE A 63 -3.88 -1.62 4.64
N ASP A 64 -4.34 -2.84 4.89
CA ASP A 64 -5.71 -3.14 5.30
C ASP A 64 -6.04 -2.61 6.71
N LEU A 65 -5.03 -2.47 7.59
CA LEU A 65 -5.20 -2.18 9.03
C LEU A 65 -5.59 -0.74 9.42
N PRO A 66 -5.61 0.28 8.53
CA PRO A 66 -6.31 1.52 8.86
C PRO A 66 -7.20 2.11 7.75
N LEU A 67 -7.19 1.59 6.52
CA LEU A 67 -8.00 2.19 5.44
C LEU A 67 -9.48 1.82 5.51
N ALA A 68 -9.86 0.71 6.16
CA ALA A 68 -11.27 0.41 6.45
C ALA A 68 -11.92 1.44 7.41
N LEU A 69 -11.13 2.18 8.20
CA LEU A 69 -11.62 3.22 9.10
C LEU A 69 -11.56 4.63 8.48
N VAL A 70 -10.75 4.84 7.43
CA VAL A 70 -10.48 6.18 6.86
C VAL A 70 -11.06 6.37 5.46
N VAL A 71 -11.29 5.31 4.67
CA VAL A 71 -11.81 5.43 3.28
C VAL A 71 -13.31 5.78 3.23
N GLY A 72 -14.00 5.81 4.38
CA GLY A 72 -15.40 6.27 4.49
C GLY A 72 -15.60 7.78 4.54
N HIS A 73 -14.55 8.58 4.74
CA HIS A 73 -14.67 10.04 4.75
C HIS A 73 -13.70 10.70 3.77
N GLN A 74 -14.30 11.09 2.66
CA GLN A 74 -13.80 11.95 1.62
C GLN A 74 -13.05 13.19 2.14
N GLN A 75 -11.84 13.41 1.60
CA GLN A 75 -11.09 14.68 1.60
C GLN A 75 -10.66 15.24 2.99
N LEU A 76 -9.49 15.89 3.04
CA LEU A 76 -8.93 16.65 4.18
C LEU A 76 -8.27 15.82 5.30
N ALA A 77 -6.94 15.60 5.23
CA ALA A 77 -6.04 15.67 6.41
C ALA A 77 -4.63 15.07 6.18
N TYR A 78 -4.34 14.38 5.07
CA TYR A 78 -3.06 13.67 4.96
C TYR A 78 -1.96 14.57 4.38
N TYR A 79 -1.11 15.06 5.30
CA TYR A 79 0.02 16.01 5.20
C TYR A 79 -0.34 17.49 5.36
N PRO A 80 0.26 18.23 6.33
CA PRO A 80 1.66 18.10 6.75
C PRO A 80 1.88 18.01 8.27
N ARG A 81 3.06 17.54 8.69
CA ARG A 81 3.72 18.12 9.86
C ARG A 81 5.24 18.02 9.69
N THR A 82 5.78 19.03 9.03
CA THR A 82 7.21 19.33 9.07
C THR A 82 7.42 20.22 10.30
N ILE A 83 8.17 19.65 11.26
CA ILE A 83 8.80 20.22 12.47
C ILE A 83 7.86 20.92 13.45
#